data_AF-A0A7S2KGQ9-F1
#
_entry.id   AF-A0A7S2KGQ9-F1
#
_cell.length_a   1.000
_cell.length_b   1.000
_cell.length_c   1.000
_cell.angle_alpha   90.00
_cell.angle_beta   90.00
_cell.angle_gamma   90.00
#
_symmetry.space_group_name_H-M   'P 1'
#
loop_
_entity.id
_entity.type
_entity.pdbx_description
1 polymer ?
#
loop_
_entity_poly.entity_id
_entity_poly.type
_entity_poly.pdbx_seq_one_letter_code
_entity_poly.pdbx_strand_id
1 'polypeptide(L)'
;LRRFHLYGQSFGGILAYEYLKRVAERADTNEAYAHECLSVVLSSTPTSVALVETEANRLVALLKDEDNDESTLLERFRRRHQCQTDEMPKPLSDAYAHAGTVFRGTAAISDYVATPPSTDALRMPSAMIMRGEADFVNEECASGWKKELFN
;
A
#
# COMPACT_ATOMS: atom_id res chain seq x y z
N LEU A 1 -7.71 14.28 -17.47
CA LEU A 1 -8.10 14.95 -16.21
C LEU A 1 -7.03 15.96 -15.85
N ARG A 2 -7.35 17.26 -15.67
CA ARG A 2 -6.33 18.27 -15.32
C ARG A 2 -6.06 18.37 -13.83
N ARG A 3 -7.07 18.09 -13.00
CA ARG A 3 -6.99 18.05 -11.55
C ARG A 3 -7.63 16.76 -11.06
N PHE A 4 -7.05 16.10 -10.07
CA PHE A 4 -7.51 14.80 -9.60
C PHE A 4 -7.11 14.53 -8.15
N HIS A 5 -7.76 13.55 -7.54
CA HIS A 5 -7.37 12.98 -6.26
C HIS A 5 -6.86 11.57 -6.51
N LEU A 6 -5.82 11.16 -5.79
CA LEU A 6 -5.30 9.80 -5.85
C LEU A 6 -5.79 8.98 -4.68
N TYR A 7 -6.18 7.75 -4.95
CA TYR A 7 -6.39 6.72 -3.95
C TYR A 7 -5.45 5.57 -4.27
N GLY A 8 -4.63 5.18 -3.31
CA GLY A 8 -3.74 4.04 -3.42
C GLY A 8 -3.92 3.11 -2.24
N GLN A 9 -4.13 1.83 -2.51
CA GLN A 9 -4.27 0.79 -1.51
C GLN A 9 -3.10 -0.20 -1.61
N SER A 10 -2.55 -0.63 -0.48
CA SER A 10 -1.42 -1.55 -0.43
C SER A 10 -0.29 -1.10 -1.40
N PHE A 11 0.18 -1.97 -2.29
CA PHE A 11 1.17 -1.64 -3.32
C PHE A 11 0.75 -0.47 -4.23
N GLY A 12 -0.53 -0.31 -4.53
CA GLY A 12 -1.01 0.86 -5.29
C GLY A 12 -0.76 2.19 -4.58
N GLY A 13 -0.71 2.19 -3.24
CA GLY A 13 -0.31 3.36 -2.46
C GLY A 13 1.18 3.67 -2.53
N ILE A 14 2.04 2.65 -2.58
CA ILE A 14 3.47 2.82 -2.86
C ILE A 14 3.66 3.50 -4.21
N LEU A 15 2.97 3.01 -5.25
CA LEU A 15 3.03 3.60 -6.58
C LEU A 15 2.51 5.05 -6.61
N ALA A 16 1.43 5.33 -5.87
CA ALA A 16 0.91 6.69 -5.74
C ALA A 16 1.93 7.64 -5.08
N TYR A 17 2.60 7.19 -4.01
CA TYR A 17 3.66 7.96 -3.36
C TYR A 17 4.84 8.21 -4.30
N GLU A 18 5.40 7.17 -4.91
CA GLU A 18 6.56 7.29 -5.79
C GLU A 18 6.28 8.17 -7.01
N TYR A 19 5.05 8.12 -7.53
CA TYR A 19 4.59 9.04 -8.56
C TYR A 19 4.62 10.50 -8.07
N LEU A 20 4.01 10.79 -6.92
CA LEU A 20 3.96 12.15 -6.36
C LEU A 20 5.34 12.69 -6.01
N LYS A 21 6.18 11.86 -5.38
CA LYS A 21 7.57 12.16 -5.10
C LYS A 21 8.32 12.52 -6.38
N ARG A 22 8.18 11.70 -7.42
CA ARG A 22 8.85 11.97 -8.70
C ARG A 22 8.38 13.25 -9.37
N VAL A 23 7.09 13.56 -9.29
CA VAL A 23 6.53 14.83 -9.81
C VAL A 23 7.11 16.03 -9.04
N ALA A 24 7.14 15.93 -7.71
CA ALA A 24 7.69 16.96 -6.84
C ALA A 24 9.19 17.22 -7.08
N GLU A 25 9.97 16.16 -7.30
CA GLU A 25 11.41 16.25 -7.55
C GLU A 25 11.78 16.75 -8.96
N ARG A 26 10.89 16.59 -9.94
CA ARG A 26 11.19 16.98 -11.34
C ARG A 26 10.97 18.46 -11.64
N ALA A 27 10.17 19.16 -10.85
CA ALA A 27 9.83 20.58 -11.05
C ALA A 27 9.58 20.95 -12.54
N ASP A 28 8.83 20.11 -13.27
CA ASP A 28 8.62 20.31 -14.71
C ASP A 28 7.70 21.53 -14.91
N THR A 29 8.30 22.63 -15.36
CA THR A 29 7.68 23.96 -15.55
C THR A 29 6.84 24.05 -16.83
N ASN A 30 6.66 22.95 -17.56
CA ASN A 30 5.83 22.93 -18.77
C ASN A 30 4.33 22.93 -18.43
N GLU A 31 3.80 24.13 -18.23
CA GLU A 31 2.37 24.42 -17.95
C GLU A 31 1.39 23.79 -18.95
N ALA A 32 1.84 23.49 -20.17
CA ALA A 32 1.00 22.95 -21.24
C ALA A 32 0.39 21.57 -20.95
N TYR A 33 0.94 20.80 -19.99
CA TYR A 33 0.47 19.47 -19.60
C TYR A 33 0.42 19.25 -18.08
N ALA A 34 0.34 20.33 -17.29
CA ALA A 34 0.33 20.25 -15.84
C ALA A 34 -0.93 19.53 -15.32
N HIS A 35 -0.76 18.26 -14.97
CA HIS A 35 -1.73 17.49 -14.21
C HIS A 35 -1.49 17.75 -12.72
N GLU A 36 -2.50 18.23 -12.01
CA GLU A 36 -2.40 18.58 -10.59
C GLU A 36 -3.09 17.52 -9.72
N CYS A 37 -2.32 16.85 -8.85
CA CYS A 37 -2.90 16.03 -7.79
C CYS A 37 -3.25 16.94 -6.60
N LEU A 38 -4.51 16.94 -6.18
CA LEU A 38 -5.01 17.80 -5.11
C LEU A 38 -4.83 17.17 -3.72
N SER A 39 -4.98 15.85 -3.64
CA SER A 39 -4.77 15.08 -2.42
C SER A 39 -4.56 13.62 -2.74
N VAL A 40 -3.97 12.90 -1.79
CA VAL A 40 -3.81 11.45 -1.86
C VAL A 40 -4.40 10.79 -0.62
N VAL A 41 -5.02 9.64 -0.81
CA VAL A 41 -5.40 8.72 0.26
C VAL A 41 -4.55 7.46 0.10
N LEU A 42 -3.78 7.14 1.14
CA LEU A 42 -3.01 5.91 1.24
C LEU A 42 -3.73 4.98 2.22
N SER A 43 -4.26 3.87 1.73
CA SER A 43 -5.07 2.93 2.51
C SER A 43 -4.34 1.61 2.69
N SER A 44 -4.04 1.24 3.94
CA SER A 44 -3.27 0.03 4.27
C SER A 44 -2.00 -0.08 3.42
N THR A 45 -1.31 1.05 3.24
CA THR A 45 -0.10 1.15 2.42
C THR A 45 1.10 1.06 3.34
N PRO A 46 2.03 0.13 3.11
CA PRO A 46 3.22 0.02 3.95
C PRO A 46 4.36 0.88 3.44
N THR A 47 5.18 1.41 4.35
CA THR A 47 6.42 2.11 4.02
C THR A 47 7.56 1.15 3.68
N SER A 48 7.45 -0.13 4.06
CA SER A 48 8.46 -1.16 3.80
C SER A 48 7.80 -2.52 3.60
N VAL A 49 8.28 -3.26 2.61
CA VAL A 49 7.82 -4.62 2.34
C VAL A 49 8.30 -5.59 3.41
N ALA A 50 9.53 -5.41 3.91
CA ALA A 50 10.07 -6.25 4.97
C ALA A 50 9.26 -6.17 6.28
N LEU A 51 8.75 -4.98 6.63
CA LEU A 51 7.89 -4.81 7.82
C LEU A 51 6.57 -5.59 7.67
N VAL A 52 5.96 -5.52 6.49
CA VAL A 52 4.72 -6.24 6.18
C VAL A 52 4.92 -7.75 6.19
N GLU A 53 6.01 -8.25 5.62
CA GLU A 53 6.29 -9.69 5.63
C GLU A 53 6.56 -10.19 7.05
N THR A 54 7.25 -9.39 7.86
CA THR A 54 7.46 -9.70 9.29
C THR A 54 6.15 -9.84 10.03
N GLU A 55 5.23 -8.87 9.86
CA GLU A 55 3.93 -8.91 10.52
C GLU A 55 3.04 -10.02 9.99
N ALA A 56 3.01 -10.24 8.68
CA ALA A 56 2.26 -11.33 8.06
C ALA A 56 2.73 -12.70 8.57
N ASN A 57 4.05 -12.91 8.67
CA ASN A 57 4.62 -14.15 9.21
C ASN A 57 4.25 -14.36 10.68
N ARG A 58 4.28 -13.29 11.50
CA ARG A 58 3.84 -13.34 12.90
C ARG A 58 2.38 -13.75 13.01
N LEU A 59 1.50 -13.14 12.21
CA LEU A 59 0.07 -13.46 12.19
C LEU A 59 -0.20 -14.89 11.69
N VAL A 60 0.54 -15.36 10.69
CA VAL A 60 0.49 -16.75 10.24
C VAL A 60 0.88 -17.72 11.35
N ALA A 61 1.95 -17.44 12.10
CA ALA A 61 2.37 -18.27 13.23
C ALA A 61 1.28 -18.36 14.31
N LEU A 62 0.64 -17.24 14.67
CA LEU A 62 -0.47 -17.22 15.62
C LEU A 62 -1.65 -18.08 15.15
N LEU A 63 -2.00 -18.00 13.87
CA LEU A 63 -3.08 -18.83 13.33
C LEU A 63 -2.72 -20.33 13.38
N LYS A 64 -1.48 -20.70 13.10
CA LYS A 64 -1.03 -22.10 13.21
C LYS A 64 -1.12 -22.62 14.65
N ASP A 65 -0.71 -21.79 15.62
CA ASP A 65 -0.78 -22.14 17.04
C ASP A 65 -2.23 -22.32 17.52
N GLU A 66 -3.18 -21.54 16.99
CA GLU A 66 -4.61 -21.68 17.30
C GLU A 66 -5.23 -22.95 16.69
N ASP A 67 -4.83 -23.29 15.46
CA ASP A 67 -5.33 -24.46 14.74
C ASP A 67 -4.28 -24.93 13.71
N ASN A 68 -3.82 -26.17 13.90
CA ASN A 68 -2.77 -26.82 13.12
C ASN A 68 -3.26 -27.31 11.75
N ASP A 69 -4.54 -27.15 11.39
CA ASP A 69 -5.01 -27.44 10.04
C ASP A 69 -4.51 -26.38 9.03
N GLU A 70 -3.39 -26.70 8.39
CA GLU A 70 -2.78 -25.89 7.33
C GLU A 70 -3.70 -25.72 6.11
N SER A 71 -4.67 -26.61 5.88
CA SER A 71 -5.55 -26.54 4.71
C SER A 71 -6.51 -25.33 4.77
N THR A 72 -6.79 -24.83 5.98
CA THR A 72 -7.67 -23.67 6.21
C THR A 72 -6.90 -22.37 6.46
N LEU A 73 -5.56 -22.44 6.59
CA LEU A 73 -4.74 -21.33 7.06
C LEU A 73 -4.86 -20.08 6.17
N LEU A 74 -4.80 -20.24 4.85
CA LEU A 74 -4.92 -19.11 3.91
C LEU A 74 -6.29 -18.42 4.02
N GLU A 75 -7.35 -19.21 4.22
CA GLU A 75 -8.70 -18.67 4.37
C GLU A 75 -8.88 -17.99 5.73
N ARG A 76 -8.32 -18.55 6.80
CA ARG A 76 -8.27 -17.92 8.13
C ARG A 76 -7.52 -16.59 8.09
N PHE A 77 -6.36 -16.56 7.41
CA PHE A 77 -5.60 -15.33 7.22
C PHE A 77 -6.38 -14.30 6.41
N ARG A 78 -7.00 -14.70 5.29
CA ARG A 78 -7.85 -13.82 4.48
C ARG A 78 -8.94 -13.19 5.32
N ARG A 79 -9.75 -14.01 6.00
CA ARG A 79 -10.94 -13.56 6.75
C ARG A 79 -10.61 -12.70 7.96
N ARG A 80 -9.43 -12.87 8.56
CA ARG A 80 -9.04 -12.06 9.73
C ARG A 80 -8.24 -10.82 9.36
N HIS A 81 -7.37 -10.92 8.35
CA HIS A 81 -6.32 -9.94 8.13
C HIS A 81 -6.31 -9.27 6.75
N GLN A 82 -7.10 -9.73 5.78
CA GLN A 82 -7.16 -9.12 4.45
C GLN A 82 -8.54 -8.57 4.12
N CYS A 83 -9.58 -9.39 4.30
CA CYS A 83 -10.94 -9.07 3.94
C CYS A 83 -11.90 -9.87 4.83
N GLN A 84 -12.57 -9.17 5.74
CA GLN A 84 -13.45 -9.76 6.75
C GLN A 84 -14.86 -10.08 6.26
N THR A 85 -15.14 -9.88 4.97
CA THR A 85 -16.42 -10.32 4.40
C THR A 85 -16.45 -11.84 4.28
N ASP A 86 -17.59 -12.44 4.64
CA ASP A 86 -17.79 -13.89 4.58
C ASP A 86 -17.53 -14.42 3.17
N GLU A 87 -18.22 -13.83 2.20
CA GLU A 87 -18.01 -14.11 0.78
C GLU A 87 -16.94 -13.18 0.20
N MET A 88 -16.06 -13.73 -0.64
CA MET A 88 -15.15 -12.91 -1.43
C MET A 88 -15.95 -12.14 -2.49
N PRO A 89 -15.89 -10.80 -2.50
CA PRO A 89 -16.63 -10.02 -3.49
C PRO A 89 -16.22 -10.42 -4.90
N LYS A 90 -17.20 -10.62 -5.79
CA LYS A 90 -16.95 -11.00 -7.20
C LYS A 90 -15.91 -10.11 -7.89
N PRO A 91 -15.94 -8.76 -7.75
CA PRO A 91 -14.90 -7.92 -8.37
C PRO A 91 -13.48 -8.24 -7.88
N LEU A 92 -13.32 -8.63 -6.62
CA LEU A 92 -12.01 -9.01 -6.07
C LEU A 92 -11.56 -10.37 -6.63
N SER A 93 -12.47 -11.33 -6.71
CA SER A 93 -12.20 -12.64 -7.34
C SER A 93 -11.80 -12.48 -8.81
N ASP A 94 -12.55 -11.67 -9.57
CA ASP A 94 -12.26 -11.37 -10.97
C ASP A 94 -10.90 -10.68 -11.12
N ALA A 95 -10.56 -9.74 -10.22
CA ALA A 95 -9.26 -9.08 -10.22
C ALA A 95 -8.10 -10.06 -9.98
N TYR A 96 -8.25 -11.01 -9.05
CA TYR A 96 -7.24 -12.06 -8.82
C TYR A 96 -7.09 -13.00 -10.02
N ALA A 97 -8.18 -13.35 -10.69
CA ALA A 97 -8.16 -14.21 -11.87
C ALA A 97 -7.43 -13.57 -13.07
N HIS A 98 -7.43 -12.23 -13.15
CA HIS A 98 -6.78 -11.45 -14.21
C HIS A 98 -5.48 -10.79 -13.75
N ALA A 99 -4.97 -11.13 -12.58
CA ALA A 99 -3.73 -10.58 -12.07
C ALA A 99 -2.55 -10.99 -12.97
N GLY A 100 -1.73 -10.02 -13.38
CA GLY A 100 -0.50 -10.28 -14.13
C GLY A 100 0.52 -11.06 -13.31
N THR A 101 1.57 -11.55 -13.97
CA THR A 101 2.61 -12.38 -13.34
C THR A 101 3.82 -11.59 -12.87
N VAL A 102 4.06 -10.40 -13.42
CA VAL A 102 5.29 -9.62 -13.20
C VAL A 102 5.28 -8.90 -11.84
N PHE A 103 4.20 -8.23 -11.49
CA PHE A 103 4.05 -7.52 -10.21
C PHE A 103 3.09 -8.26 -9.28
N ARG A 104 3.31 -9.57 -9.10
CA ARG A 104 2.45 -10.41 -8.26
C ARG A 104 3.07 -10.60 -6.88
N GLY A 105 2.41 -10.05 -5.87
CA GLY A 105 2.84 -10.16 -4.48
C GLY A 105 4.06 -9.29 -4.14
N THR A 106 4.53 -9.43 -2.91
CA THR A 106 5.66 -8.65 -2.38
C THR A 106 7.00 -9.01 -2.99
N ALA A 107 7.15 -10.24 -3.53
CA ALA A 107 8.39 -10.72 -4.13
C ALA A 107 8.92 -9.83 -5.27
N ALA A 108 8.05 -9.10 -5.98
CA ALA A 108 8.45 -8.18 -7.04
C ALA A 108 9.12 -6.89 -6.52
N ILE A 109 8.98 -6.60 -5.23
CA ILE A 109 9.42 -5.38 -4.57
C ILE A 109 9.95 -5.67 -3.15
N SER A 110 10.56 -6.84 -2.93
CA SER A 110 10.96 -7.32 -1.59
C SER A 110 11.79 -6.30 -0.81
N ASP A 111 12.64 -5.57 -1.53
CA ASP A 111 13.61 -4.64 -0.97
C ASP A 111 13.06 -3.20 -0.90
N TYR A 112 11.79 -3.00 -1.23
CA TYR A 112 11.20 -1.66 -1.24
C TYR A 112 11.11 -1.10 0.18
N VAL A 113 11.71 0.08 0.33
CA VAL A 113 11.59 0.96 1.48
C VAL A 113 11.36 2.38 0.96
N ALA A 114 10.25 2.99 1.37
CA ALA A 114 9.93 4.35 1.02
C ALA A 114 10.98 5.32 1.57
N THR A 115 11.42 6.25 0.75
CA THR A 115 12.41 7.27 1.12
C THR A 115 11.83 8.66 0.90
N PRO A 116 12.20 9.66 1.73
CA PRO A 116 11.68 11.01 1.60
C PRO A 116 12.02 11.63 0.23
N PRO A 117 11.26 12.64 -0.22
CA PRO A 117 11.63 13.44 -1.38
C PRO A 117 12.96 14.16 -1.16
N SER A 118 13.61 14.58 -2.25
CA SER A 118 14.81 15.43 -2.16
C SER A 118 14.52 16.76 -1.44
N THR A 119 15.56 17.40 -0.89
CA THR A 119 15.44 18.68 -0.18
C THR A 119 14.94 19.83 -1.05
N ASP A 120 15.16 19.72 -2.37
CA ASP A 120 14.78 20.73 -3.36
C ASP A 120 13.42 20.41 -4.02
N ALA A 121 12.76 19.33 -3.61
CA ALA A 121 11.48 18.93 -4.16
C ALA A 121 10.38 19.94 -3.80
N LEU A 122 9.42 20.11 -4.70
CA LEU A 122 8.21 20.86 -4.41
C LEU A 122 7.37 20.13 -3.34
N ARG A 123 6.51 20.89 -2.65
CA ARG A 123 5.60 20.31 -1.67
C ARG A 123 4.64 19.32 -2.32
N MET A 124 4.63 18.08 -1.83
CA MET A 124 3.65 17.06 -2.24
C MET A 124 2.24 17.41 -1.74
N PRO A 125 1.18 16.93 -2.41
CA PRO A 125 -0.19 17.21 -1.98
C PRO A 125 -0.50 16.59 -0.62
N SER A 126 -1.52 17.11 0.05
CA SER A 126 -1.94 16.61 1.36
C SER A 126 -2.34 15.13 1.29
N ALA A 127 -1.86 14.36 2.26
CA ALA A 127 -2.11 12.93 2.36
C ALA A 127 -3.03 12.59 3.53
N MET A 128 -4.00 11.72 3.29
CA MET A 128 -4.75 11.01 4.33
C MET A 128 -4.21 9.58 4.40
N ILE A 129 -3.77 9.17 5.59
CA ILE A 129 -3.30 7.80 5.83
C ILE A 129 -4.39 7.04 6.55
N MET A 130 -4.92 6.01 5.90
CA MET A 130 -5.96 5.11 6.41
C MET A 130 -5.37 3.72 6.64
N ARG A 131 -5.86 3.05 7.69
CA ARG A 131 -5.47 1.67 8.02
C ARG A 131 -6.71 0.89 8.41
N GLY A 132 -6.85 -0.32 7.88
CA GLY A 132 -7.84 -1.27 8.39
C GLY A 132 -7.43 -1.75 9.78
N GLU A 133 -8.36 -1.77 10.73
CA GLU A 133 -8.05 -2.13 12.12
C GLU A 133 -7.41 -3.52 12.23
N ALA A 134 -7.96 -4.49 11.50
CA ALA A 134 -7.52 -5.88 11.48
C ALA A 134 -6.54 -6.22 10.35
N ASP A 135 -6.16 -5.24 9.53
CA ASP A 135 -5.28 -5.44 8.38
C ASP A 135 -3.88 -5.90 8.81
N PHE A 136 -3.23 -6.76 8.00
CA PHE A 136 -1.84 -7.18 8.24
C PHE A 136 -0.83 -6.03 8.04
N VAL A 137 -1.23 -4.92 7.41
CA VAL A 137 -0.49 -3.65 7.44
C VAL A 137 -0.84 -2.92 8.74
N ASN A 138 -0.04 -3.16 9.78
CA ASN A 138 -0.23 -2.56 11.09
C ASN A 138 0.31 -1.10 11.18
N GLU A 139 0.21 -0.49 12.36
CA GLU A 139 0.66 0.90 12.58
C GLU A 139 2.16 1.08 12.29
N GLU A 140 2.98 0.11 12.71
CA GLU A 140 4.43 0.16 12.48
C GLU A 140 4.75 0.22 10.98
N CYS A 141 4.05 -0.59 10.19
CA CYS A 141 4.18 -0.61 8.73
C CYS A 141 3.80 0.72 8.06
N ALA A 142 2.93 1.54 8.66
CA ALA A 142 2.39 2.75 8.02
C ALA A 142 2.89 4.07 8.64
N SER A 143 3.48 4.01 9.84
CA SER A 143 3.76 5.22 10.64
C SER A 143 4.74 6.20 9.96
N GLY A 144 5.64 5.71 9.11
CA GLY A 144 6.60 6.55 8.38
C GLY A 144 5.94 7.52 7.40
N TRP A 145 4.73 7.22 6.89
CA TRP A 145 4.01 8.12 5.99
C TRP A 145 3.75 9.49 6.61
N LYS A 146 3.39 9.52 7.90
CA LYS A 146 3.08 10.75 8.63
C LYS A 146 4.33 11.47 9.16
N LYS A 147 5.37 10.71 9.51
CA LYS A 147 6.54 11.25 10.24
C LYS A 147 7.63 11.77 9.31
N GLU A 148 7.84 11.10 8.19
CA GLU A 148 9.08 11.25 7.41
C GLU A 148 8.84 11.48 5.92
N LEU A 149 7.73 10.99 5.36
CA LEU A 149 7.56 10.90 3.92
C LEU A 149 6.67 11.99 3.31
N PHE A 150 5.66 12.49 4.05
CA PHE A 150 4.77 13.59 3.62
C PHE A 150 4.93 14.90 4.42
N ASN A 151 6.04 15.06 5.15
CA ASN A 151 6.33 16.28 5.90
C ASN A 151 6.87 17.39 5.00
#